data_AF-A0A5E6NV94-F1
#
_entry.id   AF-A0A5E6NV94-F1
#
_cell.length_a   1.000
_cell.length_b   1.000
_cell.length_c   1.000
_cell.angle_alpha   90.00
_cell.angle_beta   90.00
_cell.angle_gamma   90.00
#
_symmetry.space_group_name_H-M   'P 1'
#
loop_
_entity.id
_entity.type
_entity.pdbx_description
1 polymer ?
#
loop_
_entity_poly.entity_id
_entity_poly.type
_entity_poly.pdbx_seq_one_letter_code
_entity_poly.pdbx_strand_id
1 'polypeptide(L)'
;MAYGTLNKLSARTQDKKYQQLAQQLLSSFSTQINQAPSAHASIVKNYSNKQQGALTKTVYAYDGRIKIQSNHNQVILNIEKGWHINANKVLQKSSIATQLLSDNIKTINYPQAKRINLGFSQEKLAVYDEKITFNFSLKDEKFALAKLTLQACSDKVCLPPQQITLLLN
;
A
#
# COMPACT_ATOMS: atom_id res chain seq x y z
N MET A 1 13.88 5.59 -16.20
CA MET A 1 13.07 4.36 -16.41
C MET A 1 13.53 3.22 -15.51
N ALA A 2 14.72 2.63 -15.70
CA ALA A 2 15.17 1.45 -14.93
C ALA A 2 15.32 1.68 -13.40
N TYR A 3 15.93 2.78 -12.95
CA TYR A 3 16.09 3.10 -11.51
C TYR A 3 14.74 3.11 -10.77
N GLY A 4 13.73 3.75 -11.35
CA GLY A 4 12.38 3.78 -10.78
C GLY A 4 11.74 2.40 -10.68
N THR A 5 11.89 1.57 -11.72
CA THR A 5 11.38 0.19 -11.73
C THR A 5 12.03 -0.68 -10.65
N LEU A 6 13.36 -0.60 -10.50
CA LEU A 6 14.09 -1.38 -9.49
C LEU A 6 13.66 -0.99 -8.06
N ASN A 7 13.47 0.30 -7.78
CA ASN A 7 12.95 0.73 -6.48
C ASN A 7 11.52 0.25 -6.23
N LYS A 8 10.66 0.24 -7.25
CA LYS A 8 9.29 -0.31 -7.14
C LYS A 8 9.31 -1.82 -6.86
N LEU A 9 10.18 -2.58 -7.53
CA LEU A 9 10.34 -4.01 -7.30
C LEU A 9 10.87 -4.30 -5.90
N SER A 10 11.89 -3.56 -5.45
CA SER A 10 12.42 -3.65 -4.09
C SER A 10 11.35 -3.38 -3.03
N ALA A 11 10.60 -2.28 -3.16
CA ALA A 11 9.53 -1.94 -2.22
C ALA A 11 8.39 -2.96 -2.23
N ARG A 12 8.07 -3.52 -3.40
CA ARG A 12 7.02 -4.53 -3.54
C ARG A 12 7.44 -5.85 -2.89
N THR A 13 8.58 -6.40 -3.29
CA THR A 13 9.00 -7.79 -2.98
C THR A 13 9.87 -7.94 -1.75
N GLN A 14 10.36 -6.82 -1.19
CA GLN A 14 11.38 -6.81 -0.11
C GLN A 14 12.71 -7.49 -0.47
N ASP A 15 12.93 -7.85 -1.74
CA ASP A 15 14.19 -8.43 -2.21
C ASP A 15 15.27 -7.34 -2.33
N LYS A 16 16.34 -7.52 -1.54
CA LYS A 16 17.50 -6.61 -1.49
C LYS A 16 18.27 -6.54 -2.81
N LYS A 17 18.17 -7.56 -3.66
CA LYS A 17 18.82 -7.57 -4.99
C LYS A 17 18.40 -6.36 -5.82
N TYR A 18 17.11 -6.03 -5.83
CA TYR A 18 16.61 -4.87 -6.59
C TYR A 18 17.11 -3.54 -6.02
N GLN A 19 17.28 -3.45 -4.70
CA GLN A 19 17.89 -2.28 -4.07
C GLN A 19 19.36 -2.13 -4.47
N GLN A 20 20.12 -3.22 -4.47
CA GLN A 20 21.53 -3.23 -4.89
C GLN A 20 21.67 -2.81 -6.36
N LEU A 21 20.86 -3.40 -7.24
CA LEU A 21 20.83 -3.02 -8.66
C LEU A 21 20.47 -1.54 -8.86
N ALA A 22 19.51 -1.00 -8.08
CA ALA A 22 19.15 0.40 -8.15
C ALA A 22 20.31 1.31 -7.73
N GLN A 23 21.06 0.93 -6.68
CA GLN A 23 22.23 1.67 -6.22
C GLN A 23 23.38 1.61 -7.24
N GLN A 24 23.68 0.43 -7.78
CA GLN A 24 24.69 0.27 -8.84
C GLN A 24 24.37 1.10 -10.07
N LEU A 25 23.11 1.12 -10.50
CA LEU A 25 22.67 1.95 -11.61
C LEU A 25 22.84 3.45 -11.29
N LEU A 26 22.46 3.89 -10.09
CA LEU A 26 22.64 5.30 -9.70
C LEU A 26 24.12 5.70 -9.67
N SER A 27 24.99 4.84 -9.13
CA SER A 27 26.44 5.08 -9.09
C SER A 27 27.05 5.16 -10.48
N SER A 28 26.67 4.25 -11.39
CA SER A 28 27.21 4.19 -12.75
C SER A 28 26.87 5.42 -13.60
N PHE A 29 25.74 6.08 -13.32
CA PHE A 29 25.28 7.26 -14.06
C PHE A 29 25.48 8.58 -13.29
N SER A 30 26.13 8.56 -12.12
CA SER A 30 26.22 9.71 -11.20
C SER A 30 26.84 10.95 -11.85
N THR A 31 27.95 10.80 -12.57
CA THR A 31 28.63 11.90 -13.28
C THR A 31 27.73 12.53 -14.35
N GLN A 32 27.06 11.69 -15.15
CA GLN A 32 26.18 12.16 -16.23
C GLN A 32 24.93 12.86 -15.69
N ILE A 33 24.38 12.39 -14.56
CA ILE A 33 23.27 13.04 -13.87
C ILE A 33 23.70 14.42 -13.36
N ASN A 34 24.90 14.53 -12.77
CA ASN A 34 25.40 15.82 -12.25
C ASN A 34 25.69 16.82 -13.38
N GLN A 35 26.19 16.36 -14.53
CA GLN A 35 26.49 17.20 -15.69
C GLN A 35 25.22 17.66 -16.43
N ALA A 36 24.20 16.80 -16.53
CA ALA A 36 22.95 17.11 -17.21
C ALA A 36 21.72 16.56 -16.45
N PRO A 37 21.31 17.21 -15.34
CA PRO A 37 20.21 16.72 -14.51
C PRO A 37 18.87 16.66 -15.24
N SER A 38 18.60 17.62 -16.14
CA SER A 38 17.37 17.68 -16.93
C SER A 38 17.24 16.53 -17.92
N ALA A 39 18.36 16.12 -18.56
CA ALA A 39 18.41 14.94 -19.43
C ALA A 39 18.12 13.64 -18.66
N HIS A 40 18.33 13.65 -17.33
CA HIS A 40 18.09 12.53 -16.43
C HIS A 40 16.95 12.79 -15.44
N ALA A 41 16.02 13.70 -15.76
CA ALA A 41 14.95 14.13 -14.85
C ALA A 41 14.12 12.96 -14.29
N SER A 42 13.96 11.88 -15.05
CA SER A 42 13.32 10.64 -14.57
C SER A 42 14.05 10.03 -13.37
N ILE A 43 15.39 9.94 -13.41
CA ILE A 43 16.18 9.37 -12.31
C ILE A 43 16.12 10.31 -11.10
N VAL A 44 16.32 11.61 -11.31
CA VAL A 44 16.26 12.63 -10.25
C VAL A 44 14.91 12.61 -9.54
N LYS A 45 13.80 12.62 -10.29
CA LYS A 45 12.44 12.51 -9.74
C LYS A 45 12.25 11.23 -8.93
N ASN A 46 12.65 10.08 -9.46
CA ASN A 46 12.49 8.80 -8.75
C ASN A 46 13.42 8.70 -7.52
N TYR A 47 14.58 9.37 -7.54
CA TYR A 47 15.48 9.45 -6.39
C TYR A 47 14.90 10.31 -5.28
N SER A 48 14.43 11.52 -5.61
CA SER A 48 13.70 12.40 -4.67
C SER A 48 12.48 11.69 -4.08
N ASN A 49 11.65 11.05 -4.92
CA ASN A 49 10.51 10.24 -4.48
C ASN A 49 10.89 9.11 -3.53
N LYS A 50 12.05 8.47 -3.70
CA LYS A 50 12.51 7.42 -2.79
C LYS A 50 12.92 8.00 -1.43
N GLN A 51 13.60 9.15 -1.43
CA GLN A 51 14.08 9.79 -0.20
C GLN A 51 12.96 10.44 0.60
N GLN A 52 12.01 11.09 -0.07
CA GLN A 52 10.94 11.87 0.54
C GLN A 52 9.62 11.11 0.67
N GLY A 53 9.54 9.91 0.08
CA GLY A 53 8.29 9.18 -0.11
C GLY A 53 7.53 9.68 -1.34
N ALA A 54 7.01 8.75 -2.12
CA ALA A 54 6.26 9.07 -3.33
C ALA A 54 4.77 9.25 -2.98
N LEU A 55 4.20 10.42 -3.28
CA LEU A 55 2.75 10.64 -3.25
C LEU A 55 2.09 9.95 -4.45
N THR A 56 2.01 8.63 -4.41
CA THR A 56 1.40 7.83 -5.48
C THR A 56 -0.05 7.53 -5.16
N LYS A 57 -0.90 7.58 -6.18
CA LYS A 57 -2.28 7.08 -6.09
C LYS A 57 -2.36 5.55 -6.13
N THR A 58 -1.25 4.83 -6.29
CA THR A 58 -1.25 3.36 -6.36
C THR A 58 -0.05 2.80 -5.64
N VAL A 59 -0.32 2.08 -4.57
CA VAL A 59 0.68 1.40 -3.74
C VAL A 59 0.37 -0.10 -3.67
N TYR A 60 1.35 -0.87 -3.21
CA TYR A 60 1.23 -2.31 -3.08
C TYR A 60 1.62 -2.72 -1.68
N ALA A 61 0.91 -3.72 -1.14
CA ALA A 61 1.22 -4.35 0.14
C ALA A 61 1.48 -5.84 -0.07
N TYR A 62 2.16 -6.46 0.89
CA TYR A 62 2.39 -7.90 0.95
C TYR A 62 2.88 -8.51 -0.36
N ASP A 63 4.06 -8.11 -0.83
CA ASP A 63 4.65 -8.68 -2.05
C ASP A 63 3.81 -8.50 -3.33
N GLY A 64 2.92 -7.50 -3.32
CA GLY A 64 2.04 -7.20 -4.44
C GLY A 64 0.70 -7.91 -4.42
N ARG A 65 0.45 -8.73 -3.40
CA ARG A 65 -0.82 -9.45 -3.19
C ARG A 65 -2.01 -8.52 -3.01
N ILE A 66 -1.75 -7.30 -2.54
CA ILE A 66 -2.78 -6.27 -2.44
C ILE A 66 -2.33 -5.04 -3.21
N LYS A 67 -3.11 -4.65 -4.21
CA LYS A 67 -2.99 -3.38 -4.91
C LYS A 67 -3.98 -2.39 -4.32
N ILE A 68 -3.48 -1.26 -3.82
CA ILE A 68 -4.27 -0.21 -3.18
C ILE A 68 -4.23 1.02 -4.08
N GLN A 69 -5.40 1.56 -4.41
CA GLN A 69 -5.55 2.74 -5.24
C GLN A 69 -6.33 3.81 -4.49
N SER A 70 -5.79 5.03 -4.43
CA SER A 70 -6.49 6.19 -3.91
C SER A 70 -7.02 7.02 -5.07
N ASN A 71 -8.34 7.14 -5.13
CA ASN A 71 -9.10 7.93 -6.08
C ASN A 71 -9.88 9.01 -5.32
N HIS A 72 -10.57 9.88 -6.07
CA HIS A 72 -11.43 10.89 -5.46
C HIS A 72 -12.50 10.24 -4.57
N ASN A 73 -12.46 10.54 -3.27
CA ASN A 73 -13.35 10.01 -2.23
C ASN A 73 -13.38 8.47 -2.10
N GLN A 74 -12.41 7.76 -2.68
CA GLN A 74 -12.39 6.29 -2.70
C GLN A 74 -10.98 5.71 -2.49
N VAL A 75 -10.90 4.65 -1.68
CA VAL A 75 -9.73 3.76 -1.63
C VAL A 75 -10.15 2.39 -2.12
N ILE A 76 -9.58 1.93 -3.23
CA ILE A 76 -9.89 0.63 -3.85
C ILE A 76 -8.76 -0.34 -3.55
N LEU A 77 -9.08 -1.51 -3.00
CA LEU A 77 -8.15 -2.59 -2.77
C LEU A 77 -8.50 -3.75 -3.69
N ASN A 78 -7.52 -4.25 -4.44
CA ASN A 78 -7.62 -5.51 -5.16
C ASN A 78 -6.71 -6.51 -4.45
N ILE A 79 -7.32 -7.53 -3.86
CA ILE A 79 -6.70 -8.57 -3.06
C ILE A 79 -6.60 -9.83 -3.92
N GLU A 80 -5.40 -10.42 -3.96
CA GLU A 80 -5.13 -11.64 -4.71
C GLU A 80 -6.02 -12.80 -4.24
N LYS A 81 -6.47 -13.64 -5.17
CA LYS A 81 -7.27 -14.82 -4.87
C LYS A 81 -6.54 -15.72 -3.85
N GLY A 82 -7.28 -16.20 -2.85
CA GLY A 82 -6.73 -16.99 -1.75
C GLY A 82 -6.19 -16.16 -0.58
N TRP A 83 -6.16 -14.83 -0.72
CA TRP A 83 -5.83 -13.90 0.36
C TRP A 83 -7.05 -13.08 0.78
N HIS A 84 -7.03 -12.63 2.03
CA HIS A 84 -8.00 -11.71 2.60
C HIS A 84 -7.32 -10.77 3.59
N ILE A 85 -7.99 -9.68 3.94
CA ILE A 85 -7.62 -8.82 5.08
C ILE A 85 -8.74 -8.84 6.12
N ASN A 86 -8.39 -8.65 7.38
CA ASN A 86 -9.38 -8.46 8.45
C ASN A 86 -10.26 -7.24 8.15
N ALA A 87 -11.56 -7.33 8.43
CA ALA A 87 -12.48 -6.21 8.26
C ALA A 87 -12.18 -5.07 9.25
N ASN A 88 -12.82 -3.91 9.06
CA ASN A 88 -12.71 -2.78 10.00
C ASN A 88 -13.41 -3.07 11.34
N LYS A 89 -14.42 -3.95 11.33
CA LYS A 89 -15.06 -4.50 12.53
C LYS A 89 -14.67 -5.97 12.64
N VAL A 90 -13.67 -6.25 13.47
CA VAL A 90 -13.20 -7.61 13.73
C VAL A 90 -14.12 -8.33 14.72
N LEU A 91 -14.12 -9.66 14.66
CA LEU A 91 -14.87 -10.51 15.60
C LEU A 91 -14.02 -10.99 16.78
N GLN A 92 -12.69 -11.06 16.58
CA GLN A 92 -11.73 -11.55 17.57
C GLN A 92 -10.85 -10.42 18.09
N LYS A 93 -10.52 -10.45 19.39
CA LYS A 93 -9.70 -9.40 20.04
C LYS A 93 -8.26 -9.35 19.52
N SER A 94 -7.72 -10.47 19.04
CA SER A 94 -6.36 -10.59 18.52
C SER A 94 -6.22 -10.14 17.05
N SER A 95 -7.33 -9.93 16.34
CA SER A 95 -7.29 -9.52 14.93
C SER A 95 -6.96 -8.05 14.78
N ILE A 96 -6.03 -7.72 13.89
CA ILE A 96 -5.72 -6.34 13.52
C ILE A 96 -6.77 -5.85 12.51
N ALA A 97 -7.62 -4.90 12.91
CA ALA A 97 -8.65 -4.33 12.05
C ALA A 97 -8.06 -3.52 10.90
N THR A 98 -8.71 -3.58 9.73
CA THR A 98 -8.38 -2.64 8.64
C THR A 98 -8.86 -1.25 9.00
N GLN A 99 -7.95 -0.28 8.99
CA GLN A 99 -8.22 1.08 9.45
C GLN A 99 -7.53 2.12 8.59
N LEU A 100 -8.31 3.09 8.08
CA LEU A 100 -7.81 4.30 7.42
C LEU A 100 -7.95 5.48 8.38
N LEU A 101 -6.83 6.12 8.73
CA LEU A 101 -6.77 7.23 9.68
C LEU A 101 -6.16 8.49 9.04
N SER A 102 -6.79 9.64 9.29
CA SER A 102 -6.27 10.97 9.00
C SER A 102 -7.06 11.99 9.80
N ASP A 103 -6.42 13.07 10.23
CA ASP A 103 -7.09 14.16 10.96
C ASP A 103 -8.13 14.88 10.08
N ASN A 104 -7.98 14.82 8.76
CA ASN A 104 -8.89 15.44 7.80
C ASN A 104 -9.99 14.48 7.31
N ILE A 105 -10.07 13.22 7.76
CA ILE A 105 -11.23 12.36 7.41
C ILE A 105 -12.43 12.77 8.26
N LYS A 106 -13.54 13.08 7.59
CA LYS A 106 -14.85 13.36 8.23
C LYS A 106 -15.66 12.09 8.39
N THR A 107 -15.81 11.30 7.32
CA THR A 107 -16.49 10.01 7.36
C THR A 107 -15.73 8.97 6.56
N ILE A 108 -15.91 7.70 6.95
CA ILE A 108 -15.45 6.55 6.17
C ILE A 108 -16.53 5.46 6.19
N ASN A 109 -16.87 5.00 5.00
CA ASN A 109 -17.83 3.94 4.75
C ASN A 109 -17.06 2.73 4.21
N TYR A 110 -16.86 1.76 5.08
CA TYR A 110 -16.33 0.45 4.70
C TYR A 110 -17.45 -0.42 4.10
N PRO A 111 -17.13 -1.31 3.15
CA PRO A 111 -18.11 -2.22 2.58
C PRO A 111 -18.54 -3.27 3.60
N GLN A 112 -19.58 -4.03 3.28
CA GLN A 112 -19.99 -5.14 4.12
C GLN A 112 -18.92 -6.24 4.14
N ALA A 113 -18.55 -6.68 5.35
CA ALA A 113 -17.58 -7.75 5.53
C ALA A 113 -18.19 -9.13 5.24
N LYS A 114 -17.38 -10.02 4.65
CA LYS A 114 -17.70 -11.45 4.56
C LYS A 114 -17.36 -12.13 5.88
N ARG A 115 -18.16 -13.13 6.29
CA ARG A 115 -17.86 -13.96 7.46
C ARG A 115 -17.35 -15.32 6.99
N ILE A 116 -16.13 -15.68 7.38
CA ILE A 116 -15.51 -16.94 6.99
C ILE A 116 -15.11 -17.76 8.23
N ASN A 117 -15.07 -19.07 8.07
CA ASN A 117 -14.41 -19.98 9.01
C ASN A 117 -13.06 -20.36 8.38
N LEU A 118 -11.97 -20.17 9.12
CA LEU A 118 -10.68 -20.71 8.73
C LEU A 118 -10.46 -22.02 9.48
N GLY A 119 -9.86 -23.01 8.83
CA GLY A 119 -9.65 -24.34 9.43
C GLY A 119 -8.81 -24.31 10.72
N PHE A 120 -8.04 -23.24 10.93
CA PHE A 120 -7.22 -23.02 12.13
C PHE A 120 -7.87 -22.10 13.18
N SER A 121 -9.03 -21.50 12.90
CA SER A 121 -9.72 -20.57 13.79
C SER A 121 -10.98 -21.21 14.36
N GLN A 122 -11.12 -21.24 15.68
CA GLN A 122 -12.33 -21.73 16.34
C GLN A 122 -13.53 -20.79 16.13
N GLU A 123 -13.27 -19.51 15.89
CA GLU A 123 -14.30 -18.48 15.71
C GLU A 123 -14.35 -17.98 14.27
N LYS A 124 -15.54 -17.50 13.85
CA LYS A 124 -15.74 -16.80 12.57
C LYS A 124 -14.84 -15.57 12.51
N LEU A 125 -14.32 -15.28 11.32
CA LEU A 125 -13.60 -14.05 11.02
C LEU A 125 -14.46 -13.15 10.13
N ALA A 126 -14.40 -11.84 10.36
CA ALA A 126 -14.94 -10.84 9.46
C ALA A 126 -13.81 -10.32 8.57
N VAL A 127 -13.94 -10.48 7.26
CA VAL A 127 -12.85 -10.26 6.30
C VAL A 127 -13.33 -9.50 5.06
N TYR A 128 -12.35 -8.95 4.35
CA TYR A 128 -12.46 -8.49 2.97
C TYR A 128 -11.54 -9.30 2.07
N ASP A 129 -12.03 -9.69 0.90
CA ASP A 129 -11.30 -10.41 -0.14
C ASP A 129 -11.61 -9.79 -1.52
N GLU A 130 -10.94 -10.29 -2.56
CA GLU A 130 -11.15 -9.85 -3.94
C GLU A 130 -11.04 -8.32 -4.09
N LYS A 131 -12.03 -7.66 -4.69
CA LYS A 131 -12.04 -6.20 -4.88
C LYS A 131 -13.00 -5.55 -3.88
N ILE A 132 -12.49 -4.60 -3.10
CA ILE A 132 -13.28 -3.79 -2.18
C ILE A 132 -13.02 -2.30 -2.39
N THR A 133 -13.98 -1.47 -1.96
CA THR A 133 -13.89 -0.01 -2.03
C THR A 133 -14.30 0.59 -0.68
N PHE A 134 -13.43 1.43 -0.11
CA PHE A 134 -13.75 2.32 1.00
C PHE A 134 -14.17 3.67 0.42
N ASN A 135 -15.34 4.19 0.79
CA ASN A 135 -15.70 5.56 0.46
C ASN A 135 -15.38 6.47 1.65
N PHE A 136 -14.81 7.64 1.41
CA PHE A 136 -14.51 8.60 2.48
C PHE A 136 -14.97 10.00 2.11
N SER A 137 -15.07 10.88 3.11
CA SER A 137 -15.18 12.32 2.92
C SER A 137 -14.14 13.04 3.76
N LEU A 138 -13.65 14.18 3.28
CA LEU A 138 -12.72 15.03 4.03
C LEU A 138 -13.46 16.14 4.79
N LYS A 139 -12.86 16.69 5.84
CA LYS A 139 -13.41 17.85 6.57
C LYS A 139 -13.24 19.12 5.74
N ASP A 140 -12.04 19.29 5.18
CA ASP A 140 -11.67 20.38 4.28
C ASP A 140 -11.25 19.85 2.90
N GLU A 141 -11.62 20.59 1.84
CA GLU A 141 -11.44 20.17 0.45
C GLU A 141 -10.05 20.55 -0.07
N LYS A 142 -9.19 19.53 -0.24
CA LYS A 142 -8.24 19.39 -1.36
C LYS A 142 -7.51 18.04 -1.31
N PHE A 143 -6.81 17.74 -0.23
CA PHE A 143 -6.03 16.50 -0.07
C PHE A 143 -5.78 16.19 1.41
N ALA A 144 -5.50 14.93 1.75
CA ALA A 144 -5.06 14.53 3.07
C ALA A 144 -4.05 13.38 3.01
N LEU A 145 -3.05 13.38 3.90
CA LEU A 145 -2.26 12.18 4.14
C LEU A 145 -3.02 11.28 5.12
N ALA A 146 -3.18 10.02 4.75
CA ALA A 146 -3.82 9.02 5.58
C ALA A 146 -2.94 7.80 5.76
N LYS A 147 -3.09 7.16 6.92
CA LYS A 147 -2.43 5.92 7.27
C LYS A 147 -3.43 4.78 7.17
N LEU A 148 -3.20 3.86 6.23
CA LEU A 148 -3.92 2.62 6.09
C LEU A 148 -3.17 1.51 6.84
N THR A 149 -3.76 0.99 7.91
CA THR A 149 -3.30 -0.22 8.61
C THR A 149 -4.14 -1.40 8.14
N LEU A 150 -3.51 -2.51 7.80
CA LEU A 150 -4.18 -3.74 7.43
C LEU A 150 -3.31 -4.96 7.76
N GLN A 151 -3.95 -6.13 7.87
CA GLN A 151 -3.27 -7.41 8.04
C GLN A 151 -3.81 -8.39 7.01
N ALA A 152 -2.94 -8.96 6.18
CA ALA A 152 -3.31 -9.99 5.22
C ALA A 152 -3.09 -11.40 5.76
N CYS A 153 -4.07 -12.26 5.51
CA CYS A 153 -4.03 -13.67 5.82
C CYS A 153 -4.47 -14.50 4.61
N SER A 154 -3.99 -15.73 4.57
CA SER A 154 -4.47 -16.80 3.70
C SER A 154 -5.22 -17.84 4.52
N ASP A 155 -5.55 -18.98 3.92
CA ASP A 155 -6.05 -20.17 4.60
C ASP A 155 -5.00 -20.86 5.50
N LYS A 156 -3.72 -20.48 5.40
CA LYS A 156 -2.60 -21.15 6.09
C LYS A 156 -1.80 -20.24 7.01
N VAL A 157 -1.70 -18.95 6.69
CA VAL A 157 -0.81 -18.03 7.39
C VAL A 157 -1.36 -16.60 7.40
N CYS A 158 -1.16 -15.92 8.53
CA CYS A 158 -1.30 -14.48 8.63
C CYS A 158 0.07 -13.81 8.59
N LEU A 159 0.23 -12.83 7.70
CA LEU A 159 1.44 -12.01 7.65
C LEU A 159 1.39 -10.93 8.73
N PRO A 160 2.54 -10.35 9.12
CA PRO A 160 2.57 -9.21 10.02
C PRO A 160 1.73 -8.03 9.50
N PRO A 161 1.14 -7.20 10.37
CA PRO A 161 0.40 -6.02 9.92
C PRO A 161 1.32 -5.03 9.18
N GLN A 162 0.78 -4.37 8.16
CA GLN A 162 1.47 -3.31 7.42
C GLN A 162 0.77 -1.97 7.60
N GLN A 163 1.56 -0.89 7.59
CA GLN A 163 1.10 0.49 7.66
C GLN A 163 1.54 1.22 6.40
N ILE A 164 0.58 1.83 5.71
CA ILE A 164 0.77 2.36 4.36
C ILE A 164 0.27 3.79 4.32
N THR A 165 1.12 4.72 3.89
CA THR A 165 0.73 6.12 3.69
C THR A 165 0.05 6.29 2.33
N LEU A 166 -1.13 6.90 2.34
CA LEU A 166 -1.92 7.22 1.15
C LEU A 166 -2.17 8.72 1.06
N LEU A 167 -2.15 9.25 -0.16
CA LEU A 167 -2.69 10.57 -0.45
C LEU A 167 -4.18 10.41 -0.78
N LEU A 168 -5.05 10.97 0.05
CA LEU A 168 -6.49 11.08 -0.17
C LEU A 168 -6.82 12.39 -0.87
N ASN A 169 -7.84 12.37 -1.73
CA ASN A 169 -8.26 13.50 -2.54
C ASN A 169 -9.73 13.40 -2.92
#